data_AF-A0A7V3KBN3-F1
#
_entry.id   AF-A0A7V3KBN3-F1
#
_cell.length_a   1.000
_cell.length_b   1.000
_cell.length_c   1.000
_cell.angle_alpha   90.00
_cell.angle_beta   90.00
_cell.angle_gamma   90.00
#
_symmetry.space_group_name_H-M   'P 1'
#
loop_
_entity.id
_entity.type
_entity.pdbx_description
1 polymer ?
#
loop_
_entity_poly.entity_id
_entity_poly.type
_entity_poly.pdbx_seq_one_letter_code
_entity_poly.pdbx_strand_id
1 'polypeptide(L)'
;MRAKALVLLMSLAMLLVNASVEFQTLFWTVEGKAEIVSNNFAQAETQALADAFKNAISKTLIETLGEKTVNEKARQIADAFYKDPARFVNRYKIISQGPVEKEYIMQVEVELSPEQIKIGLVQAGLIESRNKVIILAVIQDEDGALKSIWLAGSGKESQLEKILSRELQARGYRLANPEPVLDIQKLEKNISDLNWLSKMKNKYNADLFLLGNLKLKTELKTKADAKKAELENIDDSEKSERNIYSVRAQFDLTIIDLTGQDKNARLSTEQSVNLLGMDQAKNRAIELVAQTILPELNLALDRLAKKGMGAEDAGEKIIEVTGITSYYQFQQLMEGLKKISAIQNLELLGFAPGTVRFSVNYSIDREALKKAVSSARFPEFRLLPMDSDHNKELRFKFESI
;
A
#
# COMPACT_ATOMS: atom_id res chain seq x y z
N MET A 1 -1.05 16.93 -42.74
CA MET A 1 -1.34 15.79 -41.82
C MET A 1 -0.16 15.35 -40.97
N ARG A 2 1.11 15.53 -41.37
CA ARG A 2 2.29 15.07 -40.60
C ARG A 2 2.55 15.82 -39.27
N ALA A 3 2.12 17.08 -39.15
CA ALA A 3 2.33 17.87 -37.93
C ALA A 3 1.42 17.50 -36.75
N LYS A 4 0.24 16.89 -36.99
CA LYS A 4 -0.69 16.49 -35.91
C LYS A 4 -0.28 15.16 -35.24
N ALA A 5 0.42 14.29 -35.96
CA ALA A 5 0.96 13.04 -35.39
C ALA A 5 2.13 13.29 -34.44
N LEU A 6 2.94 14.33 -34.69
CA LEU A 6 4.09 14.67 -33.84
C LEU A 6 3.67 15.24 -32.48
N VAL A 7 2.58 16.03 -32.43
CA VAL A 7 2.05 16.63 -31.20
C VAL A 7 1.40 15.57 -30.30
N LEU A 8 0.75 14.55 -30.88
CA LEU A 8 0.13 13.46 -30.12
C LEU A 8 1.18 12.49 -29.52
N LEU A 9 2.33 12.32 -30.20
CA LEU A 9 3.44 11.50 -29.71
C LEU A 9 4.21 12.20 -28.57
N MET A 10 4.26 13.54 -28.58
CA MET A 10 4.86 14.33 -27.50
C MET A 10 3.98 14.37 -26.23
N SER A 11 2.66 14.39 -26.35
CA SER A 11 1.77 14.35 -25.19
C SER A 11 1.70 12.97 -24.52
N LEU A 12 1.95 11.89 -25.26
CA LEU A 12 2.04 10.53 -24.69
C LEU A 12 3.37 10.28 -23.96
N ALA A 13 4.46 10.91 -24.40
CA ALA A 13 5.77 10.84 -23.73
C ALA A 13 5.81 11.60 -22.39
N MET A 14 5.00 12.65 -22.22
CA MET A 14 4.94 13.44 -20.98
C MET A 14 4.14 12.77 -19.85
N LEU A 15 3.30 11.78 -20.15
CA LEU A 15 2.59 10.97 -19.17
C LEU A 15 3.40 9.79 -18.60
N LEU A 16 4.63 9.59 -19.11
CA LEU A 16 5.58 8.57 -18.64
C LEU A 16 6.72 9.17 -17.79
N VAL A 17 6.56 10.40 -17.29
CA VAL A 17 7.35 10.85 -16.14
C VAL A 17 6.81 10.09 -14.93
N ASN A 18 7.23 8.83 -14.83
CA ASN A 18 7.05 8.01 -13.66
C ASN A 18 7.53 8.85 -12.47
N ALA A 19 6.62 9.18 -11.56
CA ALA A 19 6.98 9.40 -10.19
C ALA A 19 7.61 8.08 -9.72
N SER A 20 8.90 7.89 -9.99
CA SER A 20 9.71 6.95 -9.25
C SER A 20 9.66 7.48 -7.84
N VAL A 21 8.70 6.97 -7.07
CA VAL A 21 8.73 7.06 -5.62
C VAL A 21 10.09 6.49 -5.27
N GLU A 22 11.02 7.38 -4.92
CA GLU A 22 12.35 7.05 -4.47
C GLU A 22 12.13 6.38 -3.11
N PHE A 23 11.85 5.07 -3.15
CA PHE A 23 11.87 4.26 -1.95
C PHE A 23 13.26 4.47 -1.38
N GLN A 24 13.34 5.12 -0.22
CA GLN A 24 14.58 5.27 0.52
C GLN A 24 15.10 3.87 0.81
N THR A 25 15.99 3.41 -0.06
CA THR A 25 16.69 2.14 0.06
C THR A 25 17.52 2.19 1.33
N LEU A 26 17.33 1.20 2.21
CA LEU A 26 18.02 1.13 3.50
C LEU A 26 19.38 0.47 3.30
N PHE A 27 20.38 1.29 2.97
CA PHE A 27 21.77 0.86 2.85
C PHE A 27 22.52 1.04 4.17
N TRP A 28 23.14 -0.03 4.64
CA TRP A 28 23.98 0.00 5.82
C TRP A 28 25.34 -0.62 5.55
N THR A 29 26.40 0.12 5.88
CA THR A 29 27.72 -0.46 6.04
C THR A 29 27.87 -0.93 7.48
N VAL A 30 28.10 -2.23 7.64
CA VAL A 30 28.16 -2.92 8.92
C VAL A 30 29.31 -3.91 8.96
N GLU A 31 29.80 -4.15 10.16
CA GLU A 31 30.77 -5.19 10.45
C GLU A 31 30.04 -6.43 10.94
N GLY A 32 30.52 -7.61 10.56
CA GLY A 32 30.11 -8.89 11.12
C GLY A 32 31.32 -9.69 11.56
N LYS A 33 31.15 -10.46 12.64
CA LYS A 33 32.23 -11.23 13.27
C LYS A 33 31.82 -12.66 13.55
N ALA A 34 32.77 -13.58 13.47
CA ALA A 34 32.61 -14.94 13.95
C ALA A 34 33.93 -15.55 14.40
N GLU A 35 33.89 -16.42 15.41
CA GLU A 35 35.08 -17.13 15.87
C GLU A 35 35.50 -18.23 14.87
N ILE A 36 36.81 -18.36 14.65
CA ILE A 36 37.38 -19.41 13.80
C ILE A 36 37.60 -20.65 14.67
N VAL A 37 36.63 -21.56 14.67
CA VAL A 37 36.71 -22.81 15.42
C VAL A 37 37.38 -23.89 14.56
N SER A 38 38.44 -24.51 15.10
CA SER A 38 39.15 -25.63 14.45
C SER A 38 39.65 -25.32 13.03
N ASN A 39 40.10 -24.09 12.78
CA ASN A 39 40.52 -23.60 11.46
C ASN A 39 39.44 -23.72 10.36
N ASN A 40 38.16 -23.77 10.73
CA ASN A 40 37.06 -23.80 9.76
C ASN A 40 36.68 -22.38 9.30
N PHE A 41 37.47 -21.82 8.39
CA PHE A 41 37.26 -20.47 7.86
C PHE A 41 35.93 -20.31 7.13
N ALA A 42 35.47 -21.33 6.40
CA ALA A 42 34.22 -21.26 5.64
C ALA A 42 33.00 -21.11 6.55
N GLN A 43 32.99 -21.81 7.69
CA GLN A 43 31.95 -21.66 8.70
C GLN A 43 32.00 -20.28 9.34
N ALA A 44 33.19 -19.80 9.72
CA ALA A 44 33.37 -18.48 10.31
C ALA A 44 32.95 -17.36 9.33
N GLU A 45 33.29 -17.47 8.04
CA GLU A 45 32.88 -16.53 6.99
C GLU A 45 31.34 -16.47 6.88
N THR A 46 30.67 -17.63 6.83
CA THR A 46 29.20 -17.70 6.76
C THR A 46 28.54 -17.09 8.01
N GLN A 47 29.11 -17.35 9.19
CA GLN A 47 28.62 -16.80 10.45
C GLN A 47 28.85 -15.29 10.56
N ALA A 48 30.01 -14.80 10.12
CA ALA A 48 30.33 -13.38 10.10
C ALA A 48 29.40 -12.61 9.15
N LEU A 49 29.07 -13.19 7.99
CA LEU A 49 28.08 -12.61 7.08
C LEU A 49 26.68 -12.56 7.70
N ALA A 50 26.25 -13.63 8.37
CA ALA A 50 24.96 -13.65 9.07
C ALA A 50 24.92 -12.64 10.23
N ASP A 51 26.03 -12.45 10.94
CA ASP A 51 26.19 -11.42 11.98
C ASP A 51 26.10 -10.00 11.40
N ALA A 52 26.77 -9.74 10.27
CA ALA A 52 26.66 -8.47 9.55
C ALA A 52 25.19 -8.17 9.18
N PHE A 53 24.44 -9.14 8.67
CA PHE A 53 23.01 -8.96 8.37
C PHE A 53 22.18 -8.63 9.63
N LYS A 54 22.43 -9.32 10.75
CA LYS A 54 21.77 -8.99 12.03
C LYS A 54 22.09 -7.57 12.48
N ASN A 55 23.33 -7.11 12.31
CA ASN A 55 23.75 -5.76 12.67
C ASN A 55 23.07 -4.69 11.79
N ALA A 56 22.92 -4.94 10.48
CA ALA A 56 22.17 -4.04 9.58
C ALA A 56 20.69 -3.95 9.97
N ILE A 57 20.06 -5.11 10.26
CA ILE A 57 18.67 -5.16 10.72
C ILE A 57 18.53 -4.42 12.05
N SER A 58 19.46 -4.62 13.01
CA SER A 58 19.46 -3.96 14.30
C SER A 58 19.48 -2.43 14.16
N LYS A 59 20.39 -1.88 13.34
CA LYS A 59 20.44 -0.43 13.06
C LYS A 59 19.11 0.09 12.52
N THR A 60 18.51 -0.63 11.57
CA THR A 60 17.20 -0.28 10.99
C THR A 60 16.09 -0.29 12.03
N LEU A 61 16.07 -1.31 12.89
CA LEU A 61 15.06 -1.42 13.95
C LEU A 61 15.21 -0.33 15.00
N ILE A 62 16.45 0.05 15.35
CA ILE A 62 16.73 1.16 16.27
C ILE A 62 16.26 2.49 15.67
N GLU A 63 16.53 2.75 14.38
CA GLU A 63 16.05 3.94 13.69
C GLU A 63 14.51 3.99 13.62
N THR A 64 13.88 2.83 13.40
CA THR A 64 12.41 2.76 13.22
C THR A 64 11.63 2.80 14.55
N LEU A 65 12.09 2.07 15.57
CA LEU A 65 11.35 1.86 16.84
C LEU A 65 11.94 2.65 18.02
N GLY A 66 13.16 3.15 17.88
CA GLY A 66 13.96 3.65 18.99
C GLY A 66 14.66 2.53 19.77
N GLU A 67 15.87 2.82 20.26
CA GLU A 67 16.72 1.89 21.01
C GLU A 67 16.01 1.28 22.23
N LYS A 68 15.24 2.10 22.97
CA LYS A 68 14.47 1.66 24.13
C LYS A 68 13.50 0.52 23.78
N THR A 69 12.72 0.69 22.71
CA THR A 69 11.75 -0.31 22.26
C THR A 69 12.44 -1.60 21.79
N VAL A 70 13.56 -1.47 21.07
CA VAL A 70 14.36 -2.63 20.64
C VAL A 70 14.84 -3.44 21.83
N ASN A 71 15.36 -2.78 22.87
CA ASN A 71 15.81 -3.44 24.09
C ASN A 71 14.64 -4.08 24.86
N GLU A 72 13.52 -3.38 25.03
CA GLU A 72 12.32 -3.91 25.70
C GLU A 72 11.71 -5.13 24.97
N LYS A 73 11.86 -5.19 23.64
CA LYS A 73 11.29 -6.24 22.79
C LYS A 73 12.34 -7.19 22.20
N ALA A 74 13.52 -7.26 22.79
CA ALA A 74 14.67 -8.01 22.25
C ALA A 74 14.34 -9.47 21.91
N ARG A 75 13.54 -10.16 22.74
CA ARG A 75 13.13 -11.56 22.49
C ARG A 75 12.25 -11.70 21.24
N GLN A 76 11.26 -10.84 21.09
CA GLN A 76 10.36 -10.86 19.92
C GLN A 76 11.14 -10.54 18.64
N ILE A 77 12.07 -9.60 18.73
CA ILE A 77 12.97 -9.25 17.62
C ILE A 77 13.87 -10.43 17.26
N ALA A 78 14.47 -11.10 18.25
CA ALA A 78 15.33 -12.25 17.98
C ALA A 78 14.57 -13.37 17.27
N ASP A 79 13.37 -13.69 17.72
CA ASP A 79 12.52 -14.73 17.13
C ASP A 79 12.07 -14.37 15.71
N ALA A 80 11.71 -13.10 15.48
CA ALA A 80 11.16 -12.66 14.20
C ALA A 80 12.22 -12.27 13.16
N PHE A 81 13.38 -11.75 13.58
CA PHE A 81 14.37 -11.17 12.66
C PHE A 81 15.69 -11.93 12.61
N TYR A 82 16.16 -12.49 13.73
CA TYR A 82 17.51 -13.05 13.81
C TYR A 82 17.57 -14.55 13.53
N LYS A 83 16.43 -15.23 13.44
CA LYS A 83 16.34 -16.65 13.06
C LYS A 83 16.73 -16.88 11.60
N ASP A 84 16.36 -15.97 10.72
CA ASP A 84 16.70 -15.99 9.29
C ASP A 84 16.90 -14.55 8.78
N PRO A 85 18.06 -13.94 9.06
CA PRO A 85 18.29 -12.54 8.73
C PRO A 85 18.42 -12.31 7.21
N ALA A 86 18.80 -13.35 6.44
CA ALA A 86 18.98 -13.24 4.99
C ALA A 86 17.68 -12.90 4.26
N ARG A 87 16.52 -13.31 4.77
CA ARG A 87 15.21 -13.03 4.15
C ARG A 87 14.87 -11.54 4.03
N PHE A 88 15.52 -10.68 4.83
CA PHE A 88 15.31 -9.24 4.81
C PHE A 88 16.31 -8.50 3.92
N VAL A 89 17.31 -9.19 3.38
CA VAL A 89 18.37 -8.62 2.55
C VAL A 89 17.97 -8.71 1.07
N ASN A 90 17.90 -7.57 0.39
CA ASN A 90 17.71 -7.51 -1.05
C ASN A 90 19.00 -7.90 -1.78
N ARG A 91 20.10 -7.24 -1.40
CA ARG A 91 21.45 -7.48 -1.93
C ARG A 91 22.49 -7.05 -0.91
N TYR A 92 23.71 -7.54 -1.08
CA TYR A 92 24.84 -7.14 -0.27
C TYR A 92 26.13 -7.14 -1.10
N LYS A 93 27.13 -6.40 -0.61
CA LYS A 93 28.47 -6.32 -1.18
C LYS A 93 29.49 -6.40 -0.07
N ILE A 94 30.40 -7.37 -0.16
CA ILE A 94 31.53 -7.49 0.76
C ILE A 94 32.56 -6.43 0.36
N ILE A 95 32.91 -5.55 1.30
CA ILE A 95 33.88 -4.47 1.12
C ILE A 95 35.27 -4.98 1.49
N SER A 96 35.37 -5.66 2.63
CA SER A 96 36.60 -6.26 3.14
C SER A 96 36.27 -7.50 3.96
N GLN A 97 37.17 -8.48 3.96
CA GLN A 97 37.05 -9.66 4.80
C GLN A 97 38.42 -10.27 5.08
N GLY A 98 38.56 -10.91 6.23
CA GLY A 98 39.74 -11.69 6.56
C GLY A 98 39.80 -12.16 8.01
N PRO A 99 40.71 -13.10 8.31
CA PRO A 99 40.99 -13.49 9.67
C PRO A 99 41.77 -12.38 10.40
N VAL A 100 41.33 -12.04 11.60
CA VAL A 100 42.04 -11.18 12.54
C VAL A 100 42.14 -11.94 13.86
N GLU A 101 43.35 -12.39 14.18
CA GLU A 101 43.63 -13.26 15.33
C GLU A 101 42.81 -14.56 15.31
N LYS A 102 41.79 -14.67 16.17
CA LYS A 102 40.90 -15.84 16.31
C LYS A 102 39.51 -15.61 15.71
N GLU A 103 39.26 -14.44 15.13
CA GLU A 103 37.98 -14.07 14.56
C GLU A 103 38.10 -13.89 13.04
N TYR A 104 37.01 -14.16 12.35
CA TYR A 104 36.81 -13.77 10.97
C TYR A 104 35.97 -12.49 10.97
N ILE A 105 36.52 -11.39 10.45
CA ILE A 105 35.87 -10.09 10.41
C ILE A 105 35.51 -9.75 8.97
N MET A 106 34.30 -9.27 8.75
CA MET A 106 33.79 -8.87 7.44
C MET A 106 33.11 -7.51 7.52
N GLN A 107 33.44 -6.61 6.60
CA GLN A 107 32.72 -5.37 6.39
C GLN A 107 31.82 -5.51 5.16
N VAL A 108 30.52 -5.30 5.33
CA VAL A 108 29.50 -5.54 4.31
C VAL A 108 28.63 -4.31 4.15
N GLU A 109 28.39 -3.91 2.90
CA GLU A 109 27.29 -3.02 2.55
C GLU A 109 26.04 -3.87 2.30
N VAL A 110 24.99 -3.64 3.07
CA VAL A 110 23.75 -4.43 3.04
C VAL A 110 22.60 -3.51 2.63
N GLU A 111 21.85 -3.89 1.60
CA GLU A 111 20.56 -3.30 1.26
C GLU A 111 19.45 -4.14 1.87
N LEU A 112 18.70 -3.57 2.80
CA LEU A 112 17.54 -4.22 3.39
C LEU A 112 16.26 -3.87 2.62
N SER A 113 15.34 -4.83 2.53
CA SER A 113 13.99 -4.61 2.01
C SER A 113 13.13 -3.88 3.07
N PRO A 114 12.74 -2.61 2.85
CA PRO A 114 11.90 -1.89 3.82
C PRO A 114 10.54 -2.59 4.01
N GLU A 115 10.04 -3.21 2.95
CA GLU A 115 8.79 -3.98 2.95
C GLU A 115 8.89 -5.22 3.83
N GLN A 116 9.94 -6.04 3.67
CA GLN A 116 10.11 -7.23 4.52
C GLN A 116 10.36 -6.85 5.99
N ILE A 117 11.09 -5.76 6.26
CA ILE A 117 11.26 -5.26 7.62
C ILE A 117 9.90 -4.88 8.22
N LYS A 118 9.08 -4.12 7.48
CA LYS A 118 7.74 -3.74 7.92
C LYS A 118 6.83 -4.95 8.17
N ILE A 119 6.87 -5.96 7.29
CA ILE A 119 6.17 -7.24 7.50
C ILE A 119 6.58 -7.86 8.83
N GLY A 120 7.90 -7.99 9.04
CA GLY A 120 8.46 -8.57 10.26
C GLY A 120 8.00 -7.83 11.50
N LEU A 121 7.97 -6.49 11.46
CA LEU A 121 7.54 -5.64 12.56
C LEU A 121 6.06 -5.88 12.91
N VAL A 122 5.19 -5.96 11.89
CA VAL A 122 3.76 -6.22 12.09
C VAL A 122 3.53 -7.64 12.61
N GLN A 123 4.17 -8.64 12.00
CA GLN A 123 4.03 -10.04 12.41
C GLN A 123 4.51 -10.28 13.84
N ALA A 124 5.57 -9.57 14.25
CA ALA A 124 6.08 -9.61 15.62
C ALA A 124 5.24 -8.80 16.61
N GLY A 125 4.24 -8.03 16.15
CA GLY A 125 3.43 -7.15 16.99
C GLY A 125 4.22 -5.96 17.56
N LEU A 126 5.30 -5.56 16.89
CA LEU A 126 6.19 -4.46 17.32
C LEU A 126 5.72 -3.10 16.84
N ILE A 127 4.98 -3.08 15.73
CA ILE A 127 4.20 -1.92 15.30
C ILE A 127 2.76 -2.36 15.17
N GLU A 128 1.83 -1.43 15.39
CA GLU A 128 0.43 -1.72 15.13
C GLU A 128 0.27 -2.10 13.67
N SER A 129 -0.31 -3.29 13.46
CA SER A 129 -0.88 -3.62 12.17
C SER A 129 -1.91 -2.54 11.86
N ARG A 130 -2.15 -2.23 10.59
CA ARG A 130 -3.43 -1.60 10.28
C ARG A 130 -4.45 -2.60 10.79
N ASN A 131 -5.15 -2.29 11.89
CA ASN A 131 -5.87 -3.26 12.75
C ASN A 131 -6.97 -4.08 12.05
N LYS A 132 -7.10 -3.92 10.73
CA LYS A 132 -8.06 -4.59 9.89
C LYS A 132 -7.56 -5.97 9.47
N VAL A 133 -8.25 -6.98 9.98
CA VAL A 133 -8.18 -8.34 9.45
C VAL A 133 -9.02 -8.38 8.17
N ILE A 134 -8.48 -9.01 7.13
CA ILE A 134 -9.05 -9.09 5.78
C ILE A 134 -9.39 -10.55 5.46
N ILE A 135 -10.59 -10.78 4.94
CA ILE A 135 -10.93 -12.00 4.20
C ILE A 135 -10.59 -11.75 2.73
N LEU A 136 -9.82 -12.62 2.08
CA LEU A 136 -9.45 -12.50 0.67
C LEU A 136 -9.89 -13.75 -0.09
N ALA A 137 -10.95 -13.66 -0.90
CA ALA A 137 -11.41 -14.76 -1.74
C ALA A 137 -11.24 -14.38 -3.22
N VAL A 138 -10.46 -15.15 -3.97
CA VAL A 138 -10.22 -14.89 -5.40
C VAL A 138 -10.75 -16.05 -6.24
N ILE A 139 -11.87 -15.82 -6.91
CA ILE A 139 -12.41 -16.75 -7.91
C ILE A 139 -11.55 -16.62 -9.16
N GLN A 140 -10.58 -17.53 -9.34
CA GLN A 140 -9.90 -17.68 -10.62
C GLN A 140 -10.62 -18.75 -11.44
N ASP A 141 -11.24 -18.34 -12.53
CA ASP A 141 -11.90 -19.22 -13.48
C ASP A 141 -10.93 -19.61 -14.60
N GLU A 142 -10.29 -20.77 -14.42
CA GLU A 142 -9.66 -21.50 -15.51
C GLU A 142 -10.54 -22.71 -15.81
N ASP A 143 -11.12 -22.75 -17.00
CA ASP A 143 -11.91 -23.89 -17.47
C ASP A 143 -13.13 -24.22 -16.57
N GLY A 144 -13.67 -23.26 -15.84
CA GLY A 144 -14.80 -23.41 -14.91
C GLY A 144 -14.41 -23.83 -13.48
N ALA A 145 -13.11 -24.01 -13.18
CA ALA A 145 -12.65 -24.51 -11.88
C ALA A 145 -12.26 -23.36 -10.93
N LEU A 146 -12.89 -23.34 -9.75
CA LEU A 146 -12.67 -22.33 -8.71
C LEU A 146 -11.36 -22.57 -7.94
N LYS A 147 -10.44 -21.62 -7.98
CA LYS A 147 -9.16 -21.68 -7.24
C LYS A 147 -9.05 -20.57 -6.18
N SER A 148 -9.68 -20.78 -5.02
CA SER A 148 -9.41 -20.00 -3.80
C SER A 148 -9.39 -20.91 -2.58
N ILE A 149 -8.46 -20.67 -1.66
CA ILE A 149 -8.44 -21.41 -0.39
C ILE A 149 -9.76 -21.19 0.38
N TRP A 150 -10.28 -19.97 0.35
CA TRP A 150 -11.51 -19.58 1.03
C TRP A 150 -12.76 -20.23 0.46
N LEU A 151 -12.74 -20.72 -0.78
CA LEU A 151 -13.93 -21.21 -1.47
C LEU A 151 -13.90 -22.71 -1.79
N ALA A 152 -12.72 -23.23 -2.11
CA ALA A 152 -12.56 -24.62 -2.55
C ALA A 152 -12.04 -25.54 -1.44
N GLY A 153 -11.53 -24.99 -0.32
CA GLY A 153 -10.84 -25.79 0.71
C GLY A 153 -9.65 -26.59 0.16
N SER A 154 -9.17 -26.22 -1.03
CA SER A 154 -8.23 -26.99 -1.85
C SER A 154 -6.81 -27.03 -1.25
N GLY A 155 -6.58 -26.34 -0.14
CA GLY A 155 -5.27 -26.17 0.51
C GLY A 155 -4.25 -25.41 -0.36
N LYS A 156 -4.62 -24.92 -1.54
CA LYS A 156 -3.73 -24.23 -2.49
C LYS A 156 -4.31 -22.89 -2.93
N GLU A 157 -3.57 -21.81 -2.66
CA GLU A 157 -3.88 -20.45 -3.13
C GLU A 157 -3.75 -20.39 -4.66
N SER A 158 -4.61 -19.59 -5.30
CA SER A 158 -4.33 -19.17 -6.67
C SER A 158 -3.07 -18.29 -6.71
N GLN A 159 -2.44 -18.18 -7.89
CA GLN A 159 -1.28 -17.31 -8.03
C GLN A 159 -1.62 -15.84 -7.72
N LEU A 160 -2.80 -15.37 -8.16
CA LEU A 160 -3.23 -14.01 -7.85
C LEU A 160 -3.50 -13.82 -6.35
N GLU A 161 -4.18 -14.77 -5.71
CA GLU A 161 -4.40 -14.77 -4.25
C GLU A 161 -3.07 -14.71 -3.50
N LYS A 162 -2.06 -15.48 -3.93
CA LYS A 162 -0.70 -15.47 -3.35
C LYS A 162 0.04 -14.14 -3.50
N ILE A 163 -0.14 -13.46 -4.63
CA ILE A 163 0.45 -12.14 -4.84
C ILE A 163 -0.25 -11.12 -3.95
N LEU A 164 -1.59 -11.07 -3.99
CA LEU A 164 -2.37 -10.13 -3.18
C LEU A 164 -2.19 -10.37 -1.67
N SER A 165 -2.13 -11.62 -1.21
CA SER A 165 -1.95 -11.99 0.19
C SER A 165 -0.63 -11.45 0.74
N ARG A 166 0.46 -11.67 -0.01
CA ARG A 166 1.80 -11.15 0.31
C ARG A 166 1.80 -9.63 0.40
N GLU A 167 1.20 -8.94 -0.56
CA GLU A 167 1.18 -7.47 -0.63
C GLU A 167 0.34 -6.85 0.49
N LEU A 168 -0.80 -7.46 0.84
CA LEU A 168 -1.62 -7.03 1.96
C LEU A 168 -0.86 -7.22 3.28
N GLN A 169 -0.19 -8.36 3.47
CA GLN A 169 0.67 -8.60 4.62
C GLN A 169 1.86 -7.63 4.67
N ALA A 170 2.45 -7.29 3.51
CA ALA A 170 3.47 -6.25 3.35
C ALA A 170 3.06 -4.89 3.91
N ARG A 171 1.77 -4.60 3.82
CA ARG A 171 1.18 -3.35 4.28
C ARG A 171 0.66 -3.40 5.71
N GLY A 172 0.85 -4.53 6.38
CA GLY A 172 0.46 -4.73 7.75
C GLY A 172 -1.01 -5.09 7.93
N TYR A 173 -1.67 -5.62 6.89
CA TYR A 173 -2.97 -6.26 7.05
C TYR A 173 -2.78 -7.70 7.50
N ARG A 174 -3.70 -8.18 8.34
CA ARG A 174 -3.76 -9.59 8.75
C ARG A 174 -4.77 -10.31 7.87
N LEU A 175 -4.42 -11.47 7.34
CA LEU A 175 -5.39 -12.31 6.64
C LEU A 175 -6.11 -13.18 7.66
N ALA A 176 -7.43 -13.26 7.56
CA ALA A 176 -8.20 -14.17 8.38
C ALA A 176 -7.88 -15.64 8.05
N ASN A 177 -8.16 -16.55 8.98
CA ASN A 177 -8.05 -17.98 8.70
C ASN A 177 -9.17 -18.38 7.72
N PRO A 178 -8.86 -19.02 6.58
CA PRO A 178 -9.87 -19.46 5.61
C PRO A 178 -10.82 -20.54 6.12
N GLU A 179 -10.58 -21.11 7.30
CA GLU A 179 -11.44 -22.12 7.88
C GLU A 179 -12.57 -21.54 8.75
N PRO A 180 -13.83 -21.99 8.56
CA PRO A 180 -14.27 -22.95 7.55
C PRO A 180 -14.48 -22.30 6.17
N VAL A 181 -14.40 -23.11 5.12
CA VAL A 181 -14.58 -22.71 3.72
C VAL A 181 -15.95 -22.03 3.49
N LEU A 182 -15.95 -21.01 2.65
CA LEU A 182 -17.14 -20.26 2.22
C LEU A 182 -17.86 -20.98 1.09
N ASP A 183 -19.19 -21.05 1.23
CA ASP A 183 -20.09 -21.54 0.19
C ASP A 183 -20.32 -20.43 -0.85
N ILE A 184 -19.80 -20.60 -2.06
CA ILE A 184 -19.87 -19.61 -3.15
C ILE A 184 -21.31 -19.28 -3.53
N GLN A 185 -22.21 -20.28 -3.54
CA GLN A 185 -23.61 -20.03 -3.92
C GLN A 185 -24.30 -19.14 -2.89
N LYS A 186 -23.91 -19.26 -1.62
CA LYS A 186 -24.36 -18.34 -0.57
C LYS A 186 -23.65 -17.00 -0.65
N LEU A 187 -22.39 -16.96 -1.05
CA LEU A 187 -21.63 -15.72 -1.16
C LEU A 187 -22.31 -14.74 -2.12
N GLU A 188 -22.62 -15.17 -3.34
CA GLU A 188 -23.24 -14.29 -4.35
C GLU A 188 -24.61 -13.75 -3.91
N LYS A 189 -25.41 -14.59 -3.23
CA LYS A 189 -26.75 -14.22 -2.75
C LYS A 189 -26.73 -13.31 -1.52
N ASN A 190 -25.71 -13.42 -0.68
CA ASN A 190 -25.68 -12.77 0.63
C ASN A 190 -24.68 -11.61 0.74
N ILE A 191 -23.93 -11.29 -0.33
CA ILE A 191 -22.95 -10.20 -0.31
C ILE A 191 -23.57 -8.81 -0.05
N SER A 192 -24.89 -8.69 -0.25
CA SER A 192 -25.67 -7.49 0.08
C SER A 192 -26.47 -7.60 1.38
N ASP A 193 -26.45 -8.76 2.05
CA ASP A 193 -27.13 -8.96 3.34
C ASP A 193 -26.24 -8.52 4.50
N LEU A 194 -26.60 -7.42 5.15
CA LEU A 194 -25.89 -6.86 6.31
C LEU A 194 -25.80 -7.86 7.47
N ASN A 195 -26.82 -8.70 7.68
CA ASN A 195 -26.79 -9.70 8.74
C ASN A 195 -25.74 -10.78 8.44
N TRP A 196 -25.62 -11.17 7.18
CA TRP A 196 -24.59 -12.11 6.74
C TRP A 196 -23.18 -11.50 6.87
N LEU A 197 -22.99 -10.24 6.44
CA LEU A 197 -21.72 -9.54 6.59
C LEU A 197 -21.30 -9.37 8.08
N SER A 198 -22.25 -9.06 8.96
CA SER A 198 -22.01 -8.99 10.40
C SER A 198 -21.59 -10.35 11.00
N LYS A 199 -22.21 -11.45 10.55
CA LYS A 199 -21.77 -12.82 10.93
C LYS A 199 -20.36 -13.11 10.44
N MET A 200 -20.01 -12.69 9.22
CA MET A 200 -18.67 -12.84 8.66
C MET A 200 -17.64 -12.05 9.48
N LYS A 201 -17.93 -10.80 9.81
CA LYS A 201 -17.10 -9.98 10.71
C LYS A 201 -16.79 -10.72 12.00
N ASN A 202 -17.82 -11.16 12.71
CA ASN A 202 -17.66 -11.77 14.02
C ASN A 202 -16.96 -13.13 13.95
N LYS A 203 -17.27 -13.92 12.91
CA LYS A 203 -16.72 -15.28 12.74
C LYS A 203 -15.23 -15.26 12.44
N TYR A 204 -14.78 -14.37 11.56
CA TYR A 204 -13.39 -14.29 11.13
C TYR A 204 -12.60 -13.18 11.83
N ASN A 205 -13.25 -12.45 12.75
CA ASN A 205 -12.74 -11.23 13.35
C ASN A 205 -12.18 -10.25 12.31
N ALA A 206 -12.93 -10.06 11.21
CA ALA A 206 -12.50 -9.35 10.01
C ALA A 206 -13.25 -8.03 9.83
N ASP A 207 -12.54 -6.98 9.44
CA ASP A 207 -13.13 -5.68 9.15
C ASP A 207 -13.40 -5.49 7.65
N LEU A 208 -12.66 -6.21 6.81
CA LEU A 208 -12.77 -6.10 5.36
C LEU A 208 -12.93 -7.46 4.71
N PHE A 209 -13.68 -7.48 3.62
CA PHE A 209 -13.79 -8.63 2.74
C PHE A 209 -13.50 -8.24 1.30
N LEU A 210 -12.43 -8.81 0.76
CA LEU A 210 -12.00 -8.69 -0.63
C LEU A 210 -12.50 -9.89 -1.42
N LEU A 211 -13.40 -9.64 -2.38
CA LEU A 211 -13.88 -10.64 -3.33
C LEU A 211 -13.37 -10.31 -4.73
N GLY A 212 -12.43 -11.11 -5.22
CA GLY A 212 -11.88 -11.04 -6.56
C GLY A 212 -12.50 -12.05 -7.50
N ASN A 213 -12.68 -11.69 -8.77
CA ASN A 213 -13.05 -12.58 -9.86
C ASN A 213 -12.08 -12.36 -11.03
N LEU A 214 -11.22 -13.35 -11.29
CA LEU A 214 -10.23 -13.38 -12.37
C LEU A 214 -10.72 -14.33 -13.47
N LYS A 215 -10.92 -13.77 -14.67
CA LYS A 215 -11.25 -14.52 -15.89
C LYS A 215 -10.05 -14.53 -16.82
N LEU A 216 -9.62 -15.73 -17.23
CA LEU A 216 -8.52 -15.91 -18.18
C LEU A 216 -9.06 -16.44 -19.51
N LYS A 217 -8.82 -15.69 -20.60
CA LYS A 217 -9.08 -16.14 -21.96
C LYS A 217 -7.74 -16.41 -22.65
N THR A 218 -7.53 -17.65 -23.08
CA THR A 218 -6.28 -18.08 -23.74
C THR A 218 -6.56 -18.41 -25.20
N GLU A 219 -5.80 -17.84 -26.12
CA GLU A 219 -5.89 -18.06 -27.56
C GLU A 219 -4.50 -18.43 -28.11
N LEU A 220 -4.41 -19.52 -28.86
CA LEU A 220 -3.20 -19.89 -29.58
C LEU A 220 -3.04 -18.97 -30.80
N LYS A 221 -1.94 -18.23 -30.88
CA LYS A 221 -1.62 -17.39 -32.04
C LYS A 221 -0.69 -18.12 -33.00
N THR A 222 -0.96 -18.00 -34.30
CA THR A 222 -0.09 -18.57 -35.32
C THR A 222 1.17 -17.72 -35.48
N LYS A 223 2.25 -18.29 -36.03
CA LYS A 223 3.49 -17.54 -36.34
C LYS A 223 3.23 -16.33 -37.25
N ALA A 224 2.21 -16.39 -38.11
CA ALA A 224 1.81 -15.28 -38.97
C ALA A 224 1.26 -14.09 -38.15
N ASP A 225 0.49 -14.37 -37.10
CA ASP A 225 -0.05 -13.34 -36.20
C ASP A 225 1.05 -12.71 -35.33
N ALA A 226 2.04 -13.52 -34.93
CA ALA A 226 3.17 -13.05 -34.14
C ALA A 226 4.09 -12.12 -34.93
N LYS A 227 4.33 -12.41 -36.22
CA LYS A 227 5.14 -11.57 -37.11
C LYS A 227 4.51 -10.19 -37.34
N LYS A 228 3.18 -10.09 -37.25
CA LYS A 228 2.43 -8.82 -37.34
C LYS A 228 2.44 -8.02 -36.03
N ALA A 229 2.78 -8.66 -34.90
CA ALA A 229 2.79 -8.05 -33.57
C ALA A 229 4.17 -7.49 -33.15
N GLU A 230 5.08 -7.25 -34.11
CA GLU A 230 6.38 -6.60 -33.89
C GLU A 230 7.31 -7.31 -32.88
N LEU A 231 7.22 -8.64 -32.76
CA LEU A 231 8.20 -9.44 -32.01
C LEU A 231 9.44 -9.71 -32.89
N GLU A 232 10.23 -8.67 -33.19
CA GLU A 232 11.36 -8.72 -34.13
C GLU A 232 12.60 -9.48 -33.63
N ASN A 233 12.63 -9.98 -32.39
CA ASN A 233 13.82 -10.60 -31.77
C ASN A 233 13.74 -12.13 -31.59
N ILE A 234 12.92 -12.84 -32.34
CA ILE A 234 12.89 -14.31 -32.27
C ILE A 234 13.92 -14.86 -33.26
N ASP A 235 15.09 -15.24 -32.74
CA ASP A 235 16.18 -15.86 -33.49
C ASP A 235 15.69 -17.12 -34.24
N ASP A 236 15.85 -17.14 -35.56
CA ASP A 236 15.38 -18.19 -36.48
C ASP A 236 16.14 -19.53 -36.32
N SER A 237 17.08 -19.61 -35.36
CA SER A 237 18.09 -20.65 -35.26
C SER A 237 17.60 -21.98 -34.63
N GLU A 238 16.45 -22.02 -33.96
CA GLU A 238 15.88 -23.26 -33.42
C GLU A 238 14.50 -23.61 -34.03
N LYS A 239 14.46 -24.71 -34.80
CA LYS A 239 13.26 -25.36 -35.39
C LYS A 239 12.25 -25.91 -34.37
N SER A 240 12.25 -25.41 -33.15
CA SER A 240 11.22 -25.72 -32.17
C SER A 240 9.94 -24.97 -32.59
N GLU A 241 8.86 -25.68 -32.90
CA GLU A 241 7.53 -25.10 -33.06
C GLU A 241 7.04 -24.55 -31.71
N ARG A 242 7.59 -23.42 -31.28
CA ARG A 242 7.18 -22.78 -30.04
C ARG A 242 5.87 -22.04 -30.30
N ASN A 243 4.80 -22.60 -29.77
CA ASN A 243 3.46 -22.02 -29.77
C ASN A 243 3.46 -20.71 -28.96
N ILE A 244 2.98 -19.63 -29.58
CA ILE A 244 2.77 -18.34 -28.92
C ILE A 244 1.33 -18.28 -28.43
N TYR A 245 1.13 -17.98 -27.16
CA TYR A 245 -0.19 -17.86 -26.56
C TYR A 245 -0.50 -16.39 -26.28
N SER A 246 -1.70 -15.97 -26.65
CA SER A 246 -2.30 -14.72 -26.23
C SER A 246 -3.20 -15.00 -25.03
N VAL A 247 -2.85 -14.45 -23.88
CA VAL A 247 -3.67 -14.55 -22.67
C VAL A 247 -4.21 -13.18 -22.33
N ARG A 248 -5.54 -13.09 -22.24
CA ARG A 248 -6.26 -11.92 -21.73
C ARG A 248 -6.78 -12.24 -20.34
N ALA A 249 -6.40 -11.43 -19.37
CA ALA A 249 -6.79 -11.55 -17.98
C ALA A 249 -7.66 -10.35 -17.60
N GLN A 250 -8.91 -10.60 -17.22
CA GLN A 250 -9.81 -9.60 -16.67
C GLN A 250 -10.02 -9.88 -15.19
N PHE A 251 -9.82 -8.88 -14.34
CA PHE A 251 -9.95 -9.01 -12.90
C PHE A 251 -10.86 -7.92 -12.32
N ASP A 252 -11.91 -8.37 -11.65
CA ASP A 252 -12.84 -7.52 -10.91
C ASP A 252 -12.67 -7.76 -9.40
N LEU A 253 -12.42 -6.71 -8.63
CA LEU A 253 -12.22 -6.77 -7.19
C LEU A 253 -13.26 -5.92 -6.47
N THR A 254 -14.04 -6.53 -5.58
CA THR A 254 -14.96 -5.85 -4.68
C THR A 254 -14.38 -5.81 -3.27
N ILE A 255 -14.34 -4.63 -2.67
CA ILE A 255 -13.91 -4.39 -1.29
C ILE A 255 -15.13 -4.05 -0.46
N ILE A 256 -15.39 -4.85 0.56
CA ILE A 256 -16.58 -4.72 1.41
C ILE A 256 -16.13 -4.40 2.82
N ASP A 257 -16.69 -3.32 3.37
CA ASP A 257 -16.50 -2.97 4.77
C ASP A 257 -17.49 -3.76 5.63
N LEU A 258 -16.97 -4.73 6.38
CA LEU A 258 -17.77 -5.59 7.24
C LEU A 258 -18.26 -4.87 8.51
N THR A 259 -17.78 -3.65 8.78
CA THR A 259 -18.28 -2.81 9.87
C THR A 259 -19.62 -2.15 9.55
N GLY A 260 -20.04 -2.16 8.28
CA GLY A 260 -21.31 -1.57 7.83
C GLY A 260 -21.30 -0.04 7.74
N GLN A 261 -20.14 0.60 7.91
CA GLN A 261 -20.02 2.06 7.89
C GLN A 261 -19.89 2.67 6.49
N ASP A 262 -19.66 1.86 5.44
CA ASP A 262 -19.22 2.41 4.16
C ASP A 262 -19.76 1.69 2.92
N LYS A 263 -19.70 2.41 1.78
CA LYS A 263 -20.02 1.86 0.45
C LYS A 263 -18.87 0.98 -0.04
N ASN A 264 -19.21 -0.18 -0.60
CA ASN A 264 -18.27 -1.09 -1.23
C ASN A 264 -17.47 -0.38 -2.33
N ALA A 265 -16.16 -0.60 -2.39
CA ALA A 265 -15.35 -0.16 -3.53
C ALA A 265 -15.29 -1.29 -4.58
N ARG A 266 -15.26 -0.92 -5.86
CA ARG A 266 -15.07 -1.84 -6.96
C ARG A 266 -13.91 -1.36 -7.82
N LEU A 267 -13.00 -2.26 -8.11
CA LEU A 267 -11.84 -2.04 -8.98
C LEU A 267 -11.90 -3.07 -10.11
N SER A 268 -11.47 -2.68 -11.30
CA SER A 268 -11.48 -3.57 -12.47
C SER A 268 -10.27 -3.28 -13.34
N THR A 269 -9.60 -4.32 -13.81
CA THR A 269 -8.48 -4.20 -14.73
C THR A 269 -8.48 -5.32 -15.75
N GLU A 270 -7.99 -5.02 -16.95
CA GLU A 270 -7.83 -5.98 -18.03
C GLU A 270 -6.41 -5.87 -18.58
N GLN A 271 -5.72 -7.01 -18.69
CA GLN A 271 -4.37 -7.10 -19.23
C GLN A 271 -4.30 -8.16 -20.32
N SER A 272 -3.46 -7.96 -21.32
CA SER A 272 -3.23 -8.94 -22.39
C SER A 272 -1.74 -9.15 -22.59
N VAL A 273 -1.33 -10.41 -22.70
CA VAL A 273 0.07 -10.82 -22.85
C VAL A 273 0.18 -11.78 -24.04
N ASN A 274 1.23 -11.62 -24.84
CA ASN A 274 1.62 -12.60 -25.85
C ASN A 274 3.00 -13.15 -25.47
N LEU A 275 3.08 -14.42 -25.09
CA LEU A 275 4.34 -15.06 -24.70
C LEU A 275 4.43 -16.50 -25.23
N LEU A 276 5.66 -16.98 -25.32
CA LEU A 276 5.95 -18.39 -25.61
C LEU A 276 5.55 -19.23 -24.39
N GLY A 277 4.81 -20.32 -24.61
CA GLY A 277 4.34 -21.19 -23.54
C GLY A 277 3.12 -20.66 -22.80
N MET A 278 2.10 -21.51 -22.67
CA MET A 278 0.81 -21.15 -22.08
C MET A 278 0.93 -20.75 -20.60
N ASP A 279 1.66 -21.53 -19.80
CA ASP A 279 1.81 -21.25 -18.37
C ASP A 279 2.58 -19.94 -18.13
N GLN A 280 3.61 -19.66 -18.93
CA GLN A 280 4.36 -18.40 -18.86
C GLN A 280 3.46 -17.20 -19.23
N ALA A 281 2.68 -17.32 -20.30
CA ALA A 281 1.74 -16.29 -20.72
C ALA A 281 0.67 -16.03 -19.65
N LYS A 282 0.11 -17.08 -19.04
CA LYS A 282 -0.88 -16.99 -17.96
C LYS A 282 -0.29 -16.33 -16.71
N ASN A 283 0.83 -16.84 -16.22
CA ASN A 283 1.49 -16.32 -15.03
C ASN A 283 1.85 -14.83 -15.21
N ARG A 284 2.35 -14.47 -16.40
CA ARG A 284 2.66 -13.07 -16.70
C ARG A 284 1.43 -12.18 -16.76
N ALA A 285 0.33 -12.65 -17.36
CA ALA A 285 -0.92 -11.90 -17.39
C ALA A 285 -1.47 -11.66 -15.98
N ILE A 286 -1.39 -12.67 -15.09
CA ILE A 286 -1.75 -12.56 -13.68
C ILE A 286 -0.88 -11.54 -12.94
N GLU A 287 0.44 -11.58 -13.15
CA GLU A 287 1.37 -10.61 -12.57
C GLU A 287 1.05 -9.17 -12.99
N LEU A 288 0.79 -8.93 -14.27
CA LEU A 288 0.44 -7.59 -14.78
C LEU A 288 -0.89 -7.08 -14.21
N VAL A 289 -1.90 -7.96 -14.10
CA VAL A 289 -3.16 -7.64 -13.41
C VAL A 289 -2.89 -7.23 -11.97
N ALA A 290 -2.08 -8.01 -11.24
CA ALA A 290 -1.75 -7.70 -9.85
C ALA A 290 -1.01 -6.35 -9.74
N GLN A 291 0.01 -6.12 -10.58
CA GLN A 291 0.76 -4.87 -10.62
C GLN A 291 -0.13 -3.65 -10.90
N THR A 292 -1.16 -3.82 -11.74
CA THR A 292 -2.10 -2.74 -12.08
C THR A 292 -3.11 -2.48 -10.96
N ILE A 293 -3.64 -3.54 -10.33
CA ILE A 293 -4.71 -3.40 -9.32
C ILE A 293 -4.18 -2.98 -7.95
N LEU A 294 -2.93 -3.32 -7.61
CA LEU A 294 -2.37 -3.09 -6.28
C LEU A 294 -2.36 -1.60 -5.89
N PRO A 295 -1.88 -0.64 -6.70
CA PRO A 295 -1.93 0.78 -6.35
C PRO A 295 -3.34 1.28 -6.03
N GLU A 296 -4.35 0.87 -6.82
CA GLU A 296 -5.74 1.27 -6.60
C GLU A 296 -6.34 0.61 -5.36
N LEU A 297 -6.07 -0.69 -5.14
CA LEU A 297 -6.44 -1.42 -3.94
C LEU A 297 -5.89 -0.71 -2.70
N ASN A 298 -4.64 -0.30 -2.77
CA ASN A 298 -3.98 0.39 -1.67
C ASN A 298 -4.62 1.72 -1.34
N LEU A 299 -4.91 2.54 -2.35
CA LEU A 299 -5.64 3.80 -2.16
C LEU A 299 -7.04 3.57 -1.59
N ALA A 300 -7.74 2.53 -2.03
CA ALA A 300 -9.07 2.19 -1.51
C ALA A 300 -9.00 1.76 -0.04
N LEU A 301 -8.04 0.90 0.32
CA LEU A 301 -7.83 0.46 1.69
C LEU A 301 -7.39 1.61 2.62
N ASP A 302 -6.53 2.53 2.13
CA ASP A 302 -6.14 3.75 2.86
C ASP A 302 -7.36 4.61 3.21
N ARG A 303 -8.27 4.79 2.25
CA ARG A 303 -9.52 5.55 2.47
C ARG A 303 -10.40 4.88 3.52
N LEU A 304 -10.57 3.56 3.45
CA LEU A 304 -11.34 2.78 4.42
C LEU A 304 -10.70 2.78 5.81
N ALA A 305 -9.37 2.71 5.89
CA ALA A 305 -8.64 2.75 7.15
C ALA A 305 -8.78 4.12 7.84
N LYS A 306 -8.68 5.21 7.07
CA LYS A 306 -8.85 6.57 7.60
C LYS A 306 -10.23 6.80 8.19
N LYS A 307 -11.30 6.35 7.51
CA LYS A 307 -12.68 6.53 7.98
C LYS A 307 -13.01 5.78 9.28
N GLY A 308 -12.55 4.53 9.41
CA GLY A 308 -12.86 3.69 10.59
C GLY A 308 -12.26 4.18 11.91
N MET A 309 -11.27 5.09 11.88
CA MET A 309 -10.70 5.71 13.09
C MET A 309 -11.58 6.85 13.66
N GLY A 310 -12.89 6.83 13.40
CA GLY A 310 -13.77 7.93 13.79
C GLY A 310 -13.54 9.21 12.97
N ALA A 311 -12.90 9.10 11.80
CA ALA A 311 -12.85 10.19 10.83
C ALA A 311 -14.12 10.17 9.97
N GLU A 312 -15.29 10.18 10.62
CA GLU A 312 -16.46 10.77 9.97
C GLU A 312 -16.08 12.22 9.65
N ASP A 313 -16.03 12.54 8.35
CA ASP A 313 -15.53 13.81 7.79
C ASP A 313 -14.03 14.13 7.95
N ALA A 314 -13.16 13.21 7.51
CA ALA A 314 -11.91 13.61 6.83
C ALA A 314 -12.12 13.85 5.32
N GLY A 315 -13.28 14.40 4.93
CA GLY A 315 -13.22 15.39 3.87
C GLY A 315 -12.21 16.45 4.32
N GLU A 316 -11.43 17.00 3.41
CA GLU A 316 -10.56 18.13 3.75
C GLU A 316 -11.41 19.12 4.55
N LYS A 317 -11.05 19.28 5.82
CA LYS A 317 -11.83 20.02 6.81
C LYS A 317 -11.57 21.47 6.49
N ILE A 318 -12.32 22.01 5.55
CA ILE A 318 -12.03 23.32 4.97
C ILE A 318 -12.75 24.39 5.78
N ILE A 319 -11.98 25.38 6.25
CA ILE A 319 -12.52 26.68 6.65
C ILE A 319 -12.40 27.60 5.45
N GLU A 320 -13.54 28.04 4.91
CA GLU A 320 -13.61 29.09 3.90
C GLU A 320 -14.03 30.41 4.57
N VAL A 321 -13.25 31.47 4.35
CA VAL A 321 -13.56 32.80 4.85
C VAL A 321 -13.70 33.78 3.69
N THR A 322 -14.87 34.40 3.58
CA THR A 322 -15.18 35.41 2.57
C THR A 322 -15.12 36.82 3.15
N GLY A 323 -15.06 37.86 2.30
CA GLY A 323 -15.03 39.26 2.74
C GLY A 323 -13.63 39.81 3.04
N ILE A 324 -12.57 39.10 2.69
CA ILE A 324 -11.18 39.55 2.89
C ILE A 324 -10.79 40.49 1.75
N THR A 325 -10.57 41.77 2.04
CA THR A 325 -10.25 42.81 1.06
C THR A 325 -8.79 43.24 1.06
N SER A 326 -7.98 42.78 2.02
CA SER A 326 -6.56 43.13 2.11
C SER A 326 -5.70 42.00 2.67
N TYR A 327 -4.40 42.04 2.36
CA TYR A 327 -3.43 41.12 2.92
C TYR A 327 -3.30 41.24 4.46
N TYR A 328 -3.51 42.45 4.99
CA TYR A 328 -3.50 42.69 6.43
C TYR A 328 -4.60 41.91 7.15
N GLN A 329 -5.83 41.92 6.64
CA GLN A 329 -6.94 41.12 7.16
C GLN A 329 -6.67 39.61 7.08
N PHE A 330 -6.03 39.15 5.99
CA PHE A 330 -5.62 37.75 5.87
C PHE A 330 -4.63 37.35 6.97
N GLN A 331 -3.60 38.17 7.24
CA GLN A 331 -2.64 37.89 8.31
C GLN A 331 -3.30 37.84 9.69
N GLN A 332 -4.19 38.78 9.98
CA GLN A 332 -4.96 38.79 11.22
C GLN A 332 -5.87 37.56 11.37
N LEU A 333 -6.53 37.15 10.27
CA LEU A 333 -7.34 35.94 10.23
C LEU A 333 -6.49 34.70 10.55
N MET A 334 -5.35 34.54 9.87
CA MET A 334 -4.48 33.39 10.04
C MET A 334 -3.95 33.30 11.49
N GLU A 335 -3.44 34.40 12.04
CA GLU A 335 -2.95 34.45 13.43
C GLU A 335 -4.07 34.28 14.45
N GLY A 336 -5.28 34.76 14.13
CA GLY A 336 -6.47 34.55 14.94
C GLY A 336 -6.87 33.08 15.01
N LEU A 337 -6.96 32.40 13.85
CA LEU A 337 -7.33 30.98 13.77
C LEU A 337 -6.31 30.09 14.50
N LYS A 338 -5.01 30.37 14.39
CA LYS A 338 -3.95 29.63 15.10
C LYS A 338 -4.07 29.68 16.63
N LYS A 339 -4.72 30.71 17.19
CA LYS A 339 -4.91 30.87 18.64
C LYS A 339 -6.09 30.04 19.18
N ILE A 340 -6.92 29.46 18.31
CA ILE A 340 -8.05 28.63 18.71
C ILE A 340 -7.51 27.24 19.08
N SER A 341 -7.55 26.88 20.36
CA SER A 341 -6.98 25.63 20.89
C SER A 341 -7.55 24.35 20.27
N ALA A 342 -8.75 24.43 19.70
CA ALA A 342 -9.37 23.32 18.98
C ALA A 342 -8.71 23.04 17.61
N ILE A 343 -8.00 24.02 17.03
CA ILE A 343 -7.30 23.89 15.75
C ILE A 343 -5.86 23.43 16.02
N GLN A 344 -5.54 22.20 15.63
CA GLN A 344 -4.22 21.59 15.82
C GLN A 344 -3.25 21.94 14.68
N ASN A 345 -3.77 22.01 13.46
CA ASN A 345 -3.00 22.37 12.27
C ASN A 345 -3.86 23.26 11.34
N LEU A 346 -3.23 24.22 10.68
CA LEU A 346 -3.85 25.18 9.77
C LEU A 346 -2.95 25.35 8.54
N GLU A 347 -3.39 24.89 7.38
CA GLU A 347 -2.66 24.97 6.12
C GLU A 347 -3.45 25.81 5.10
N LEU A 348 -2.78 26.74 4.43
CA LEU A 348 -3.41 27.58 3.40
C LEU A 348 -3.58 26.77 2.11
N LEU A 349 -4.82 26.55 1.68
CA LEU A 349 -5.12 25.86 0.42
C LEU A 349 -5.21 26.81 -0.76
N GLY A 350 -5.69 28.03 -0.54
CA GLY A 350 -5.84 29.02 -1.60
C GLY A 350 -6.27 30.39 -1.11
N PHE A 351 -5.85 31.40 -1.87
CA PHE A 351 -6.21 32.80 -1.65
C PHE A 351 -6.66 33.42 -2.97
N ALA A 352 -7.94 33.80 -3.03
CA ALA A 352 -8.57 34.45 -4.17
C ALA A 352 -9.13 35.83 -3.73
N PRO A 353 -9.42 36.75 -4.67
CA PRO A 353 -10.03 38.03 -4.32
C PRO A 353 -11.30 37.83 -3.50
N GLY A 354 -11.30 38.31 -2.25
CA GLY A 354 -12.44 38.20 -1.35
C GLY A 354 -12.55 36.88 -0.57
N THR A 355 -11.76 35.84 -0.86
CA THR A 355 -11.94 34.50 -0.28
C THR A 355 -10.62 33.81 0.06
N VAL A 356 -10.53 33.24 1.25
CA VAL A 356 -9.40 32.42 1.71
C VAL A 356 -9.92 31.03 2.10
N ARG A 357 -9.17 29.97 1.76
CA ARG A 357 -9.50 28.58 2.14
C ARG A 357 -8.34 27.97 2.92
N PHE A 358 -8.64 27.37 4.06
CA PHE A 358 -7.69 26.65 4.89
C PHE A 358 -8.09 25.20 5.10
N SER A 359 -7.13 24.29 5.05
CA SER A 359 -7.28 22.93 5.60
C SER A 359 -7.00 22.99 7.09
N VAL A 360 -7.93 22.51 7.91
CA VAL A 360 -7.76 22.46 9.37
C VAL A 360 -7.82 21.04 9.90
N ASN A 361 -6.90 20.72 10.79
CA ASN A 361 -7.06 19.58 11.69
C ASN A 361 -7.57 20.08 13.05
N TYR A 362 -8.59 19.42 13.61
CA TYR A 362 -9.23 19.86 14.85
C TYR A 362 -9.69 18.68 15.72
N SER A 363 -9.71 18.90 17.03
CA SER A 363 -9.92 17.87 18.06
C SER A 363 -11.36 17.73 18.59
N ILE A 364 -12.26 18.60 18.17
CA ILE A 364 -13.66 18.66 18.63
C ILE A 364 -14.64 18.35 17.49
N ASP A 365 -15.94 18.22 17.77
CA ASP A 365 -16.92 18.06 16.70
C ASP A 365 -17.06 19.34 15.85
N ARG A 366 -17.56 19.18 14.62
CA ARG A 366 -17.64 20.26 13.63
C ARG A 366 -18.49 21.44 14.10
N GLU A 367 -19.62 21.19 14.76
CA GLU A 367 -20.52 22.24 15.24
C GLU A 367 -19.89 23.00 16.42
N ALA A 368 -19.21 22.30 17.33
CA ALA A 368 -18.42 22.92 18.38
C ALA A 368 -17.27 23.76 17.81
N LEU A 369 -16.60 23.30 16.75
CA LEU A 369 -15.59 24.12 16.06
C LEU A 369 -16.20 25.36 15.42
N LYS A 370 -17.32 25.22 14.70
CA LYS A 370 -18.05 26.35 14.10
C LYS A 370 -18.38 27.41 15.15
N LYS A 371 -18.84 26.98 16.32
CA LYS A 371 -19.10 27.83 17.48
C LYS A 371 -17.83 28.45 18.07
N ALA A 372 -16.74 27.68 18.20
CA ALA A 372 -15.47 28.17 18.72
C ALA A 372 -14.87 29.27 17.83
N VAL A 373 -14.88 29.07 16.50
CA VAL A 373 -14.38 30.05 15.52
C VAL A 373 -15.22 31.32 15.52
N SER A 374 -16.55 31.21 15.59
CA SER A 374 -17.43 32.40 15.62
C SER A 374 -17.45 33.13 16.97
N SER A 375 -17.16 32.43 18.07
CA SER A 375 -17.10 33.03 19.41
C SER A 375 -15.72 33.57 19.77
N ALA A 376 -14.71 33.32 18.93
CA ALA A 376 -13.36 33.81 19.14
C ALA A 376 -13.33 35.35 19.08
N ARG A 377 -12.63 35.97 20.03
CA ARG A 377 -12.47 37.43 20.08
C ARG A 377 -11.27 37.82 19.24
N PHE A 378 -11.52 38.46 18.10
CA PHE A 378 -10.47 39.12 17.33
C PHE A 378 -10.56 40.64 17.57
N PRO A 379 -9.43 41.34 17.77
CA PRO A 379 -9.47 42.76 18.14
C PRO A 379 -10.14 43.67 17.10
N GLU A 380 -10.03 43.34 15.81
CA GLU A 380 -10.43 44.23 14.71
C GLU A 380 -11.53 43.66 13.81
N PHE A 381 -11.98 42.44 14.07
CA PHE A 381 -12.99 41.78 13.23
C PHE A 381 -13.75 40.70 14.00
N ARG A 382 -14.78 40.16 13.37
CA ARG A 382 -15.47 38.93 13.78
C ARG A 382 -15.75 38.03 12.59
N LEU A 383 -15.94 36.74 12.88
CA LEU A 383 -16.29 35.73 11.88
C LEU A 383 -17.75 35.32 12.06
N LEU A 384 -18.59 35.68 11.10
CA LEU A 384 -19.99 35.29 11.09
C LEU A 384 -20.14 33.93 10.41
N PRO A 385 -20.71 32.91 11.07
CA PRO A 385 -20.94 31.63 10.44
C PRO A 385 -21.95 31.79 9.30
N MET A 386 -21.67 31.16 8.16
CA MET A 386 -22.59 31.08 7.04
C MET A 386 -23.19 29.66 6.96
N ASP A 387 -24.40 29.56 6.43
CA ASP A 387 -24.96 28.27 6.06
C ASP A 387 -24.17 27.70 4.87
N SER A 388 -23.85 26.41 4.96
CA SER A 388 -23.12 25.71 3.92
C SER A 388 -24.06 24.77 3.20
N ASP A 389 -24.27 24.99 1.90
CA ASP A 389 -24.99 24.06 1.02
C ASP A 389 -24.23 22.73 0.84
N HIS A 390 -22.98 22.67 1.31
CA HIS A 390 -22.14 21.50 1.23
C HIS A 390 -21.76 21.02 2.62
N ASN A 391 -22.10 19.75 2.91
CA ASN A 391 -21.84 19.11 4.20
C ASN A 391 -20.36 19.02 4.60
N LYS A 392 -19.41 19.56 3.84
CA LYS A 392 -17.96 19.36 4.07
C LYS A 392 -17.19 20.62 4.46
N GLU A 393 -17.74 21.82 4.29
CA GLU A 393 -17.02 23.06 4.50
C GLU A 393 -17.63 23.88 5.65
N LEU A 394 -16.78 24.54 6.44
CA LEU A 394 -17.18 25.57 7.40
C LEU A 394 -16.96 26.94 6.76
N ARG A 395 -18.06 27.62 6.43
CA ARG A 395 -18.01 28.92 5.77
C ARG A 395 -18.23 30.04 6.77
N PHE A 396 -17.40 31.07 6.69
CA PHE A 396 -17.51 32.28 7.50
C PHE A 396 -17.43 33.52 6.63
N LYS A 397 -18.06 34.60 7.09
CA LYS A 397 -17.89 35.95 6.56
C LYS A 397 -17.04 36.76 7.52
N PHE A 398 -15.97 37.33 7.01
CA PHE A 398 -15.15 38.30 7.72
C PHE A 398 -15.89 39.64 7.79
N GLU A 399 -16.03 40.20 8.98
CA GLU A 399 -16.65 41.49 9.22
C GLU A 399 -15.78 42.32 10.15
N SER A 400 -15.23 43.43 9.65
CA SER A 400 -14.48 44.40 10.46
C SER A 400 -15.38 45.01 11.54
N ILE A 401 -14.85 45.22 12.74
CA ILE A 401 -15.56 45.85 13.87
C ILE A 401 -15.40 47.36 13.83
#